data_AF-A0A7U3ZSR6-F1
#
_entry.id   AF-A0A7U3ZSR6-F1
#
_cell.length_a   1.000
_cell.length_b   1.000
_cell.length_c   1.000
_cell.angle_alpha   90.00
_cell.angle_beta   90.00
_cell.angle_gamma   90.00
#
_symmetry.space_group_name_H-M   'P 1'
#
loop_
_entity.id
_entity.type
_entity.pdbx_description
1 polymer ?
#
loop_
_entity_poly.entity_id
_entity_poly.type
_entity_poly.pdbx_seq_one_letter_code
_entity_poly.pdbx_strand_id
1 'polypeptide(L)'
;MKICKSLKQMFMKLFSRQPKQIAFKNKKKTKKQTNKSLNDNSNNFDILNLSEYINKRAELDSEKEFKLKVIDQKQEVLSRLIDINNTYKQCDACKAIYQKNLDSMKTKLSKLNKYVDDNFGFLNDPKEYKQYVFADNNKVYSSIDDQAAYDLIKFLEQHLKSYTEYKVGYFNGCKNHTNLAKECEILTKKVKDLDKLID
;
A
#
# COMPACT_ATOMS: atom_id res chain seq x y z
N MET A 1 6.28 18.05 29.58
CA MET A 1 6.40 17.89 28.11
C MET A 1 7.84 17.57 27.71
N LYS A 2 8.22 16.29 27.49
CA LYS A 2 9.56 15.90 26.99
C LYS A 2 9.56 14.91 25.82
N ILE A 3 8.39 14.49 25.33
CA ILE A 3 8.26 13.43 24.31
C ILE A 3 8.47 13.97 22.87
N CYS A 4 8.25 15.28 22.65
CA CYS A 4 8.26 15.87 21.30
C CYS A 4 9.67 16.04 20.67
N LYS A 5 10.75 16.03 21.47
CA LYS A 5 12.12 16.17 20.94
C LYS A 5 12.69 14.85 20.37
N SER A 6 12.22 13.71 20.87
CA SER A 6 12.67 12.37 20.46
C SER A 6 12.23 12.02 19.03
N LEU A 7 10.96 12.27 18.70
CA LEU A 7 10.42 12.01 17.36
C LEU A 7 11.11 12.85 16.28
N LYS A 8 11.37 14.13 16.55
CA LYS A 8 12.01 15.03 15.59
C LYS A 8 13.46 14.61 15.26
N GLN A 9 14.17 14.00 16.21
CA GLN A 9 15.51 13.43 15.99
C GLN A 9 15.47 12.10 15.24
N MET A 10 14.43 11.29 15.43
CA MET A 10 14.21 10.04 14.67
C MET A 10 13.95 10.33 13.18
N PHE A 11 13.09 11.31 12.90
CA PHE A 11 12.76 11.70 11.52
C PHE A 11 13.98 12.23 10.76
N MET A 12 14.84 13.06 11.39
CA MET A 12 16.01 13.62 10.72
C MET A 12 17.08 12.55 10.35
N LYS A 13 17.21 11.46 11.12
CA LYS A 13 18.14 10.37 10.81
C LYS A 13 17.71 9.50 9.62
N LEU A 14 16.41 9.45 9.32
CA LEU A 14 15.87 8.64 8.22
C LEU A 14 16.06 9.31 6.85
N PHE A 15 16.14 10.65 6.81
CA PHE A 15 16.20 11.41 5.55
C PHE A 15 17.56 12.02 5.21
N SER A 16 18.59 11.84 6.06
CA SER A 16 19.92 12.46 5.84
C SER A 16 21.00 11.51 5.31
N ARG A 17 20.67 10.30 4.83
CA ARG A 17 21.64 9.43 4.16
C ARG A 17 21.64 9.68 2.65
N GLN A 18 22.50 10.60 2.21
CA GLN A 18 22.93 10.63 0.81
C GLN A 18 23.56 9.28 0.44
N PRO A 19 23.35 8.78 -0.79
CA PRO A 19 23.93 7.53 -1.24
C PRO A 19 25.46 7.66 -1.27
N LYS A 20 26.14 6.87 -0.43
CA LYS A 20 27.59 6.66 -0.58
C LYS A 20 27.79 5.94 -1.91
N GLN A 21 28.32 6.67 -2.89
CA GLN A 21 28.86 6.06 -4.11
C GLN A 21 29.92 5.04 -3.70
N ILE A 22 29.63 3.76 -3.97
CA ILE A 22 30.61 2.69 -3.80
C ILE A 22 31.57 2.83 -4.98
N ALA A 23 32.67 3.54 -4.77
CA ALA A 23 33.77 3.60 -5.71
C ALA A 23 34.41 2.21 -5.80
N PHE A 24 34.19 1.51 -6.92
CA PHE A 24 34.93 0.30 -7.25
C PHE A 24 36.41 0.68 -7.49
N LYS A 25 37.25 0.48 -6.47
CA LYS A 25 38.70 0.55 -6.61
C LYS A 25 39.18 -0.68 -7.39
N ASN A 26 39.33 -0.54 -8.70
CA ASN A 26 40.14 -1.44 -9.51
C ASN A 26 41.61 -1.36 -9.06
N LYS A 27 42.00 -2.20 -8.09
CA LYS A 27 43.41 -2.50 -7.84
C LYS A 27 43.83 -3.63 -8.78
N LYS A 28 44.38 -3.27 -9.94
CA LYS A 28 45.29 -4.14 -10.68
C LYS A 28 46.49 -4.43 -9.77
N LYS A 29 46.57 -5.66 -9.24
CA LYS A 29 47.83 -6.22 -8.73
C LYS A 29 48.35 -7.21 -9.76
N THR A 30 49.24 -6.72 -10.61
CA THR A 30 50.23 -7.55 -11.28
C THR A 30 51.10 -8.20 -10.18
N LYS A 31 51.09 -9.54 -10.10
CA LYS A 31 52.15 -10.29 -9.43
C LYS A 31 52.73 -11.27 -10.42
N LYS A 32 54.04 -11.10 -10.64
CA LYS A 32 54.92 -11.94 -11.46
C LYS A 32 54.70 -13.42 -11.18
N GLN A 33 54.60 -14.18 -12.27
CA GLN A 33 54.82 -15.62 -12.29
C GLN A 33 56.20 -15.93 -11.72
N THR A 34 56.23 -16.86 -10.78
CA THR A 34 57.41 -17.70 -10.53
C THR A 34 56.93 -19.13 -10.66
N ASN A 35 57.41 -19.82 -11.70
CA ASN A 35 57.23 -21.25 -11.90
C ASN A 35 57.86 -21.99 -10.71
N LYS A 36 57.00 -22.59 -9.88
CA LYS A 36 57.40 -23.72 -9.04
C LYS A 36 56.57 -24.89 -9.49
N SER A 37 57.21 -25.76 -10.29
CA SER A 37 56.74 -27.11 -10.53
C SER A 37 56.72 -27.80 -9.16
N LEU A 38 55.51 -28.11 -8.70
CA LEU A 38 55.25 -29.14 -7.71
C LEU A 38 54.22 -30.04 -8.37
N ASN A 39 54.74 -31.12 -8.91
CA ASN A 39 53.97 -32.29 -9.25
C ASN A 39 53.54 -32.91 -7.92
N ASP A 40 52.29 -32.70 -7.52
CA ASP A 40 51.66 -33.48 -6.47
C ASP A 40 50.15 -33.54 -6.73
N ASN A 41 49.74 -34.76 -7.08
CA ASN A 41 48.41 -35.34 -7.03
C ASN A 41 47.24 -34.53 -7.60
N SER A 42 46.57 -35.18 -8.56
CA SER A 42 45.23 -34.88 -9.02
C SER A 42 44.26 -34.74 -7.84
N ASN A 43 44.20 -33.54 -7.26
CA ASN A 43 43.05 -33.11 -6.51
C ASN A 43 41.96 -32.88 -7.53
N ASN A 44 41.21 -33.95 -7.79
CA ASN A 44 39.85 -33.89 -8.29
C ASN A 44 39.04 -33.13 -7.22
N PHE A 45 39.27 -31.82 -7.13
CA PHE A 45 38.47 -30.90 -6.33
C PHE A 45 37.07 -31.03 -6.91
N ASP A 46 36.17 -31.70 -6.19
CA ASP A 46 34.85 -32.13 -6.65
C ASP A 46 34.22 -31.14 -7.63
N ILE A 47 34.42 -31.38 -8.93
CA ILE A 47 33.87 -30.56 -10.01
C ILE A 47 32.33 -30.60 -9.93
N LEU A 48 31.78 -31.70 -9.40
CA LEU A 48 30.39 -31.86 -9.04
C LEU A 48 29.93 -30.80 -8.02
N ASN A 49 30.68 -30.57 -6.94
CA ASN A 49 30.34 -29.63 -5.88
C ASN A 49 30.42 -28.16 -6.38
N LEU A 50 31.34 -27.86 -7.30
CA LEU A 50 31.42 -26.55 -7.97
C LEU A 50 30.27 -26.33 -8.96
N SER A 51 29.91 -27.34 -9.75
CA SER A 51 28.77 -27.26 -10.68
C SER A 51 27.43 -27.12 -9.96
N GLU A 52 27.24 -27.84 -8.85
CA GLU A 52 26.05 -27.72 -8.00
C GLU A 52 25.96 -26.33 -7.36
N TYR A 53 27.09 -25.78 -6.89
CA TYR A 53 27.16 -24.41 -6.39
C TYR A 53 26.81 -23.37 -7.47
N ILE A 54 27.36 -23.50 -8.68
CA ILE A 54 27.08 -22.59 -9.81
C ILE A 54 25.60 -22.66 -10.19
N ASN A 55 25.03 -23.86 -10.28
CA ASN A 55 23.63 -24.06 -10.63
C ASN A 55 22.69 -23.43 -9.58
N LYS A 56 22.93 -23.71 -8.29
CA LYS A 56 22.17 -23.07 -7.18
C LYS A 56 22.27 -21.54 -7.24
N ARG A 57 23.44 -21.01 -7.61
CA ARG A 57 23.61 -19.56 -7.72
C ARG A 57 22.85 -18.97 -8.91
N ALA A 58 22.86 -19.63 -10.06
CA ALA A 58 22.10 -19.23 -11.23
C ALA A 58 20.58 -19.26 -10.97
N GLU A 59 20.08 -20.28 -10.27
CA GLU A 59 18.68 -20.36 -9.83
C GLU A 59 18.31 -19.19 -8.91
N LEU A 60 19.11 -18.91 -7.89
CA LEU A 60 18.88 -17.80 -6.96
C LEU A 60 18.94 -16.43 -7.64
N ASP A 61 19.84 -16.24 -8.60
CA ASP A 61 19.94 -14.96 -9.32
C ASP A 61 18.78 -14.81 -10.32
N SER A 62 18.30 -15.89 -10.93
CA SER A 62 17.06 -15.92 -11.74
C SER A 62 15.81 -15.59 -10.91
N GLU A 63 15.68 -16.17 -9.72
CA GLU A 63 14.58 -15.87 -8.80
C GLU A 63 14.57 -14.39 -8.40
N LYS A 64 15.74 -13.82 -8.10
CA LYS A 64 15.86 -12.39 -7.79
C LYS A 64 15.53 -11.51 -8.98
N GLU A 65 15.96 -11.87 -10.20
CA GLU A 65 15.63 -11.12 -11.40
C GLU A 65 14.11 -11.12 -11.65
N PHE A 66 13.45 -12.26 -11.45
CA PHE A 66 12.00 -12.35 -11.49
C PHE A 66 11.35 -11.41 -10.47
N LYS A 67 11.75 -11.48 -9.19
CA LYS A 67 11.21 -10.60 -8.13
C LYS A 67 11.42 -9.12 -8.44
N LEU A 68 12.58 -8.75 -9.00
CA LEU A 68 12.84 -7.37 -9.43
C LEU A 68 11.88 -6.92 -10.53
N LYS A 69 11.63 -7.74 -11.55
CA LYS A 69 10.65 -7.43 -12.60
C LYS A 69 9.24 -7.26 -12.04
N VAL A 70 8.84 -8.08 -11.07
CA VAL A 70 7.55 -7.97 -10.39
C VAL A 70 7.45 -6.67 -9.59
N ILE A 71 8.54 -6.26 -8.92
CA ILE A 71 8.61 -4.97 -8.20
C ILE A 71 8.47 -3.79 -9.17
N ASP A 72 9.16 -3.81 -10.31
CA ASP A 72 9.09 -2.76 -11.32
C ASP A 72 7.66 -2.62 -11.86
N GLN A 73 7.01 -3.74 -12.21
CA GLN A 73 5.60 -3.74 -12.62
C GLN A 73 4.67 -3.20 -11.54
N LYS A 74 4.93 -3.51 -10.26
CA LYS A 74 4.15 -2.98 -9.15
C LYS A 74 4.31 -1.46 -9.04
N GLN A 75 5.51 -0.93 -9.22
CA GLN A 75 5.75 0.52 -9.21
C GLN A 75 4.97 1.23 -10.33
N GLU A 76 4.94 0.68 -11.54
CA GLU A 76 4.15 1.24 -12.66
C GLU A 76 2.66 1.30 -12.33
N VAL A 77 2.11 0.21 -11.79
CA VAL A 77 0.69 0.14 -11.39
C VAL A 77 0.37 1.16 -10.30
N LEU A 78 1.23 1.28 -9.29
CA LEU A 78 1.07 2.28 -8.22
C LEU A 78 1.16 3.72 -8.76
N SER A 79 2.08 3.99 -9.69
CA SER A 79 2.17 5.30 -10.36
C SER A 79 0.88 5.64 -11.06
N ARG A 80 0.30 4.69 -11.81
CA ARG A 80 -0.96 4.91 -12.52
C ARG A 80 -2.13 5.20 -11.57
N LEU A 81 -2.19 4.54 -10.41
CA LEU A 81 -3.18 4.83 -9.37
C LEU A 81 -3.04 6.26 -8.82
N ILE A 82 -1.80 6.75 -8.66
CA ILE A 82 -1.54 8.13 -8.23
C ILE A 82 -2.03 9.13 -9.30
N ASP A 83 -1.77 8.86 -10.57
CA ASP A 83 -2.20 9.72 -11.68
C ASP A 83 -3.73 9.83 -11.77
N ILE A 84 -4.45 8.73 -11.58
CA ILE A 84 -5.91 8.74 -11.54
C ILE A 84 -6.42 9.61 -10.39
N ASN A 85 -5.82 9.48 -9.20
CA ASN A 85 -6.17 10.30 -8.04
C ASN A 85 -5.90 11.79 -8.29
N ASN A 86 -4.80 12.12 -8.96
CA ASN A 86 -4.51 13.50 -9.35
C ASN A 86 -5.51 14.02 -10.38
N THR A 87 -5.95 13.19 -11.31
CA THR A 87 -6.98 13.54 -12.30
C THR A 87 -8.30 13.93 -11.61
N TYR A 88 -8.73 13.16 -10.62
CA TYR A 88 -9.92 13.51 -9.83
C TYR A 88 -9.75 14.83 -9.07
N LYS A 89 -8.57 15.04 -8.48
CA LYS A 89 -8.24 16.26 -7.73
C LYS A 89 -8.10 17.50 -8.61
N GLN A 90 -7.82 17.36 -9.90
CA GLN A 90 -7.63 18.49 -10.81
C GLN A 90 -8.92 18.83 -11.57
N CYS A 91 -9.78 17.85 -11.86
CA CYS A 91 -11.05 18.07 -12.55
C CYS A 91 -12.09 18.76 -11.64
N ASP A 92 -12.54 19.95 -12.03
CA ASP A 92 -13.50 20.74 -11.24
C ASP A 92 -14.86 20.05 -11.04
N ALA A 93 -15.34 19.33 -12.06
CA ALA A 93 -16.56 18.53 -11.93
C ALA A 93 -16.39 17.40 -10.89
N CYS A 94 -15.22 16.76 -10.85
CA CYS A 94 -14.90 15.75 -9.84
C CYS A 94 -14.77 16.37 -8.45
N LYS A 95 -14.11 17.54 -8.32
CA LYS A 95 -14.01 18.28 -7.05
C LYS A 95 -15.39 18.66 -6.50
N ALA A 96 -16.30 19.13 -7.37
CA ALA A 96 -17.65 19.50 -6.96
C ALA A 96 -18.43 18.28 -6.43
N ILE A 97 -18.32 17.13 -7.10
CA ILE A 97 -18.92 15.87 -6.64
C ILE A 97 -18.30 15.44 -5.29
N TYR A 98 -16.98 15.50 -5.18
CA TYR A 98 -16.24 15.19 -3.96
C TYR A 98 -16.74 16.02 -2.79
N GLN A 99 -16.79 17.35 -2.95
CA GLN A 99 -17.19 18.25 -1.89
C GLN A 99 -18.65 18.01 -1.47
N LYS A 100 -19.56 17.90 -2.45
CA LYS A 100 -20.98 17.60 -2.19
C LYS A 100 -21.16 16.31 -1.38
N ASN A 101 -20.46 15.26 -1.76
CA ASN A 101 -20.55 13.97 -1.08
C ASN A 101 -19.92 14.02 0.31
N LEU A 102 -18.76 14.68 0.45
CA LEU A 102 -18.08 14.85 1.72
C LEU A 102 -18.95 15.60 2.74
N ASP A 103 -19.61 16.68 2.31
CA ASP A 103 -20.53 17.45 3.17
C ASP A 103 -21.76 16.63 3.56
N SER A 104 -22.31 15.86 2.61
CA SER A 104 -23.41 14.93 2.86
C SER A 104 -23.02 13.85 3.89
N MET A 105 -21.87 13.20 3.72
CA MET A 105 -21.38 12.16 4.64
C MET A 105 -21.14 12.72 6.05
N LYS A 106 -20.50 13.89 6.17
CA LYS A 106 -20.28 14.56 7.47
C LYS A 106 -21.60 14.90 8.15
N THR A 107 -22.57 15.44 7.41
CA THR A 107 -23.89 15.79 7.94
C THR A 107 -24.62 14.56 8.44
N LYS A 108 -24.63 13.48 7.64
CA LYS A 108 -25.24 12.20 8.01
C LYS A 108 -24.59 11.58 9.25
N LEU A 109 -23.25 11.54 9.30
CA LEU A 109 -22.52 11.02 10.45
C LEU A 109 -22.83 11.81 11.72
N SER A 110 -22.87 13.15 11.64
CA SER A 110 -23.23 13.99 12.78
C SER A 110 -24.66 13.74 13.27
N LYS A 111 -25.62 13.56 12.35
CA LYS A 111 -27.00 13.22 12.72
C LYS A 111 -27.11 11.83 13.34
N LEU A 112 -26.33 10.86 12.85
CA LEU A 112 -26.27 9.52 13.46
C LEU A 112 -25.70 9.59 14.88
N ASN A 113 -24.61 10.31 15.10
CA ASN A 113 -24.03 10.46 16.44
C ASN A 113 -25.04 11.05 17.42
N LYS A 114 -25.76 12.12 17.02
CA LYS A 114 -26.84 12.69 17.85
C LYS A 114 -27.95 11.69 18.15
N TYR A 115 -28.40 10.96 17.13
CA TYR A 115 -29.41 9.92 17.32
C TYR A 115 -28.93 8.87 18.32
N VAL A 116 -27.67 8.43 18.24
CA VAL A 116 -27.10 7.45 19.17
C VAL A 116 -26.97 8.03 20.58
N ASP A 117 -26.54 9.28 20.72
CA ASP A 117 -26.45 9.99 22.01
C ASP A 117 -27.83 10.11 22.68
N ASP A 118 -28.85 10.53 21.92
CA ASP A 118 -30.25 10.66 22.38
C ASP A 118 -30.87 9.32 22.79
N ASN A 119 -30.38 8.22 22.22
CA ASN A 119 -30.84 6.85 22.47
C ASN A 119 -29.86 6.05 23.35
N PHE A 120 -28.98 6.71 24.12
CA PHE A 120 -28.07 6.07 25.08
C PHE A 120 -27.18 4.96 24.49
N GLY A 121 -26.74 5.12 23.24
CA GLY A 121 -25.88 4.12 22.58
C GLY A 121 -26.62 3.05 21.78
N PHE A 122 -27.95 3.09 21.72
CA PHE A 122 -28.76 2.05 21.07
C PHE A 122 -29.25 2.42 19.67
N LEU A 123 -29.37 1.40 18.81
CA LEU A 123 -29.98 1.50 17.48
C LEU A 123 -31.42 0.98 17.53
N ASN A 124 -32.34 1.82 18.03
CA ASN A 124 -33.73 1.43 18.31
C ASN A 124 -34.53 1.01 17.07
N ASP A 125 -34.68 1.88 16.05
CA ASP A 125 -35.36 1.53 14.79
C ASP A 125 -34.39 1.54 13.59
N PRO A 126 -34.26 0.40 12.88
CA PRO A 126 -33.56 0.32 11.59
C PRO A 126 -33.94 1.39 10.58
N LYS A 127 -35.19 1.81 10.49
CA LYS A 127 -35.62 2.83 9.53
C LYS A 127 -35.03 4.20 9.88
N GLU A 128 -34.95 4.52 11.17
CA GLU A 128 -34.54 5.84 11.66
C GLU A 128 -33.05 6.09 11.52
N TYR A 129 -32.20 5.09 11.75
CA TYR A 129 -30.75 5.27 11.59
C TYR A 129 -30.25 5.01 10.16
N LYS A 130 -30.91 4.14 9.38
CA LYS A 130 -30.45 3.78 8.02
C LYS A 130 -30.39 4.95 7.06
N GLN A 131 -31.22 5.98 7.23
CA GLN A 131 -31.15 7.21 6.43
C GLN A 131 -29.81 7.96 6.56
N TYR A 132 -29.08 7.75 7.66
CA TYR A 132 -27.77 8.34 7.92
C TYR A 132 -26.61 7.44 7.47
N VAL A 133 -26.89 6.20 7.10
CA VAL A 133 -25.88 5.30 6.51
C VAL A 133 -25.62 5.74 5.06
N PHE A 134 -24.35 5.83 4.69
CA PHE A 134 -23.91 6.29 3.36
C PHE A 134 -22.87 5.37 2.72
N ALA A 135 -22.60 4.24 3.34
CA ALA A 135 -21.68 3.23 2.86
C ALA A 135 -22.35 1.87 2.98
N ASP A 136 -22.19 1.05 1.94
CA ASP A 136 -22.72 -0.30 1.95
C ASP A 136 -22.04 -1.11 3.06
N ASN A 137 -22.86 -1.74 3.89
CA ASN A 137 -22.40 -2.53 5.00
C ASN A 137 -23.25 -3.79 5.09
N ASN A 138 -22.61 -4.94 4.90
CA ASN A 138 -23.27 -6.24 4.97
C ASN A 138 -23.52 -6.69 6.42
N LYS A 139 -23.06 -5.91 7.43
CA LYS A 139 -23.34 -6.18 8.83
C LYS A 139 -24.76 -5.78 9.18
N VAL A 140 -25.46 -6.69 9.87
CA VAL A 140 -26.73 -6.40 10.53
C VAL A 140 -26.42 -5.89 11.93
N TYR A 141 -26.86 -4.67 12.22
CA TYR A 141 -26.72 -4.06 13.53
C TYR A 141 -27.97 -4.35 14.35
N SER A 142 -27.78 -5.08 15.45
CA SER A 142 -28.86 -5.45 16.37
C SER A 142 -29.17 -4.31 17.33
N SER A 143 -30.44 -4.13 17.68
CA SER A 143 -30.88 -3.12 18.66
C SER A 143 -30.58 -3.51 20.11
N ILE A 144 -30.25 -4.78 20.36
CA ILE A 144 -29.92 -5.34 21.69
C ILE A 144 -28.41 -5.50 21.92
N ASP A 145 -27.59 -5.09 20.96
CA ASP A 145 -26.12 -5.11 21.07
C ASP A 145 -25.65 -3.70 21.43
N ASP A 146 -25.20 -3.54 22.67
CA ASP A 146 -24.73 -2.28 23.26
C ASP A 146 -23.58 -1.63 22.47
N GLN A 147 -22.89 -2.40 21.62
CA GLN A 147 -21.76 -1.92 20.80
C GLN A 147 -22.15 -1.64 19.34
N ALA A 148 -23.36 -2.04 18.90
CA ALA A 148 -23.76 -1.97 17.51
C ALA A 148 -23.75 -0.54 16.96
N ALA A 149 -24.21 0.43 17.74
CA ALA A 149 -24.21 1.84 17.34
C ALA A 149 -22.79 2.38 17.14
N TYR A 150 -21.89 2.11 18.09
CA TYR A 150 -20.50 2.54 18.05
C TYR A 150 -19.74 1.89 16.88
N ASP A 151 -19.99 0.62 16.61
CA ASP A 151 -19.39 -0.10 15.49
C ASP A 151 -19.84 0.45 14.14
N LEU A 152 -21.11 0.85 14.02
CA LEU A 152 -21.63 1.52 12.83
C LEU A 152 -20.97 2.88 12.64
N ILE A 153 -20.92 3.71 13.67
CA ILE A 153 -20.27 5.03 13.63
C ILE A 153 -18.82 4.89 13.20
N LYS A 154 -18.06 3.99 13.83
CA LYS A 154 -16.65 3.74 13.53
C LYS A 154 -16.44 3.27 12.08
N PHE A 155 -17.32 2.41 11.57
CA PHE A 155 -17.28 1.99 10.17
C PHE A 155 -17.48 3.18 9.21
N LEU A 156 -18.47 4.02 9.49
CA LEU A 156 -18.77 5.19 8.68
C LEU A 156 -17.67 6.26 8.75
N GLU A 157 -17.03 6.44 9.90
CA GLU A 157 -15.85 7.29 10.07
C GLU A 157 -14.66 6.78 9.25
N GLN A 158 -14.40 5.47 9.26
CA GLN A 158 -13.36 4.87 8.44
C GLN A 158 -13.64 4.99 6.94
N HIS A 159 -14.91 4.86 6.54
CA HIS A 159 -15.33 5.09 5.16
C HIS A 159 -15.12 6.56 4.76
N LEU A 160 -15.55 7.51 5.60
CA LEU A 160 -15.34 8.94 5.37
C LEU A 160 -13.85 9.27 5.28
N LYS A 161 -13.01 8.72 6.16
CA LYS A 161 -11.55 8.90 6.09
C LYS A 161 -10.99 8.39 4.76
N SER A 162 -11.38 7.18 4.36
CA SER A 162 -10.97 6.58 3.08
C SER A 162 -11.43 7.41 1.88
N TYR A 163 -12.63 7.99 1.95
CA TYR A 163 -13.13 8.94 0.96
C TYR A 163 -12.27 10.20 0.90
N THR A 164 -11.94 10.80 2.06
CA THR A 164 -11.14 12.03 2.11
C THR A 164 -9.73 11.86 1.56
N GLU A 165 -9.16 10.66 1.73
CA GLU A 165 -7.83 10.28 1.24
C GLU A 165 -7.82 9.92 -0.25
N TYR A 166 -8.97 9.95 -0.94
CA TYR A 166 -9.13 9.46 -2.31
C TYR A 166 -8.65 8.00 -2.43
N LYS A 167 -8.98 7.16 -1.44
CA LYS A 167 -8.70 5.73 -1.57
C LYS A 167 -9.48 5.14 -2.74
N VAL A 168 -8.82 4.20 -3.41
CA VAL A 168 -9.38 3.49 -4.55
C VAL A 168 -10.69 2.80 -4.15
N GLY A 169 -11.72 2.96 -4.99
CA GLY A 169 -13.04 2.34 -4.81
C GLY A 169 -14.01 3.14 -3.94
N TYR A 170 -13.54 4.19 -3.25
CA TYR A 170 -14.41 5.04 -2.42
C TYR A 170 -14.94 6.27 -3.17
N PHE A 171 -14.20 6.75 -4.18
CA PHE A 171 -14.57 7.92 -4.95
C PHE A 171 -14.99 7.56 -6.37
N ASN A 172 -16.18 8.02 -6.77
CA ASN A 172 -16.67 7.95 -8.15
C ASN A 172 -16.54 9.34 -8.81
N GLY A 173 -15.81 9.38 -9.93
CA GLY A 173 -15.60 10.60 -10.69
C GLY A 173 -16.84 11.11 -11.42
N CYS A 174 -16.69 12.23 -12.12
CA CYS A 174 -17.74 12.76 -12.99
C CYS A 174 -17.99 11.84 -14.20
N LYS A 175 -19.03 12.14 -15.00
CA LYS A 175 -19.41 11.35 -16.18
C LYS A 175 -18.26 11.10 -17.17
N ASN A 176 -17.29 12.02 -17.26
CA ASN A 176 -16.12 11.88 -18.14
C ASN A 176 -15.02 10.97 -17.57
N HIS A 177 -15.11 10.62 -16.28
CA HIS A 177 -14.10 9.85 -15.55
C HIS A 177 -14.67 8.57 -14.93
N THR A 178 -15.84 8.11 -15.37
CA THR A 178 -16.44 6.85 -14.89
C THR A 178 -15.57 5.62 -15.18
N ASN A 179 -14.83 5.66 -16.28
CA ASN A 179 -13.92 4.57 -16.66
C ASN A 179 -12.69 4.49 -15.75
N LEU A 180 -12.25 5.62 -15.19
CA LEU A 180 -11.11 5.66 -14.26
C LEU A 180 -11.43 4.92 -12.95
N ALA A 181 -12.69 4.87 -12.53
CA ALA A 181 -13.10 4.10 -11.35
C ALA A 181 -12.92 2.60 -11.57
N LYS A 182 -13.32 2.09 -12.75
CA LYS A 182 -13.11 0.69 -13.14
C LYS A 182 -11.64 0.36 -13.29
N GLU A 183 -10.87 1.26 -13.91
CA GLU A 183 -9.42 1.12 -14.05
C GLU A 183 -8.74 1.01 -12.68
N CYS A 184 -9.10 1.90 -11.75
CA CYS A 184 -8.63 1.85 -10.37
C CYS A 184 -8.90 0.50 -9.67
N GLU A 185 -10.09 -0.06 -9.85
CA GLU A 185 -10.46 -1.36 -9.27
C GLU A 185 -9.55 -2.49 -9.80
N ILE A 186 -9.33 -2.51 -11.12
CA ILE A 186 -8.45 -3.49 -11.79
C ILE A 186 -7.01 -3.35 -11.32
N LEU A 187 -6.49 -2.12 -11.32
CA LEU A 187 -5.13 -1.84 -10.87
C LEU A 187 -4.91 -2.25 -9.41
N THR A 188 -5.92 -2.04 -8.55
CA THR A 188 -5.84 -2.46 -7.13
C THR A 188 -5.79 -3.98 -6.98
N LYS A 189 -6.56 -4.73 -7.78
CA LYS A 189 -6.46 -6.20 -7.83
C LYS A 189 -5.06 -6.62 -8.31
N LYS A 190 -4.55 -5.95 -9.34
CA LYS A 190 -3.20 -6.21 -9.87
C LYS A 190 -2.10 -5.99 -8.83
N VAL A 191 -2.17 -4.92 -8.01
CA VAL A 191 -1.22 -4.73 -6.89
C VAL A 191 -1.23 -5.93 -5.94
N LYS A 192 -2.43 -6.40 -5.55
CA LYS A 192 -2.55 -7.56 -4.64
C LYS A 192 -2.00 -8.85 -5.25
N ASP A 193 -2.16 -9.04 -6.55
CA ASP A 193 -1.62 -10.23 -7.22
C ASP A 193 -0.10 -10.14 -7.37
N LEU A 194 0.46 -8.95 -7.63
CA LEU A 194 1.90 -8.74 -7.65
C LEU A 194 2.53 -8.93 -6.26
N ASP A 195 1.85 -8.55 -5.18
CA ASP A 195 2.32 -8.78 -3.80
C ASP A 195 2.57 -10.27 -3.52
N LYS A 196 1.65 -11.15 -3.95
CA LYS A 196 1.77 -12.61 -3.80
C LYS A 196 2.95 -13.21 -4.57
N LEU A 197 3.50 -12.49 -5.54
CA LEU A 197 4.63 -12.95 -6.37
C LEU A 197 5.98 -12.44 -5.83
N ILE A 198 5.96 -11.50 -4.89
CA ILE A 198 7.15 -10.96 -4.21
C ILE A 198 7.43 -11.73 -2.92
N ASP A 199 6.37 -12.09 -2.19
CA ASP A 199 6.40 -12.89 -0.96
C ASP A 199 7.00 -14.29 -1.20
#